data_AF-A0A7J7IN72-F1
#
_entry.id   AF-A0A7J7IN72-F1
#
_cell.length_a   1.000
_cell.length_b   1.000
_cell.length_c   1.000
_cell.angle_alpha   90.00
_cell.angle_beta   90.00
_cell.angle_gamma   90.00
#
_symmetry.space_group_name_H-M   'P 1'
#
loop_
_entity.id
_entity.type
_entity.pdbx_description
1 polymer ?
#
loop_
_entity_poly.entity_id
_entity_poly.type
_entity_poly.pdbx_seq_one_letter_code
_entity_poly.pdbx_strand_id
1 'polypeptide(L)'
;MTRSKPADGKRSKRQRDAATKGRDELAAALCQRRAASVTKRLVFAYTLLVLVLVGFPLLYTRAEDNGLIPPAPQLLSASSVGVTLTNMLLVSSSVVFIGAHVSASRASHRQWVLEQLRQRTGKHNAESVSAALADLERDVIGPEDALRFPLLASLSLLGLFLAIRYLPPRLVQLLLGAYVAMAALVSLTSTLSSLLDMIEARLRRSRARSLGILLSRRLSLFSDTLAFHGRDLVSMTVAAPLLYAYRGANGLSAAVLNNVFAASLGVAGIDLLAIGDFQTAVVLLLGLFFYDIFWVFGSESIFGDNVMVSVARGIDGPFKFVFYRPRTRLGATRKMSMLGLGDLVILGLFVTLMLRFDNRRALADKPSKMQAASQNFRSGWMRLPIYIDGVYRMAADFLINKSPVAFPLLQFYCMC
;
A
#
# COMPACT_ATOMS: atom_id res chain seq x y z
N MET A 1 -17.13 68.04 -28.74
CA MET A 1 -16.19 67.24 -27.93
C MET A 1 -16.82 65.90 -27.59
N THR A 2 -16.62 64.87 -28.41
CA THR A 2 -17.04 63.49 -28.09
C THR A 2 -15.79 62.64 -27.90
N ARG A 3 -15.51 62.31 -26.64
CA ARG A 3 -14.30 61.62 -26.17
C ARG A 3 -14.47 60.11 -26.41
N SER A 4 -13.67 59.53 -27.30
CA SER A 4 -13.62 58.09 -27.52
C SER A 4 -13.06 57.37 -26.28
N LYS A 5 -13.76 56.34 -25.80
CA LYS A 5 -13.28 55.45 -24.71
C LYS A 5 -12.21 54.48 -25.26
N PRO A 6 -11.14 54.17 -24.50
CA PRO A 6 -10.02 53.39 -25.01
C PRO A 6 -10.38 51.90 -25.11
N ALA A 7 -10.13 51.31 -26.29
CA ALA A 7 -10.28 49.88 -26.58
C ALA A 7 -9.22 48.98 -25.91
N ASP A 8 -8.24 49.56 -25.23
CA ASP A 8 -7.06 48.86 -24.69
C ASP A 8 -7.36 47.92 -23.51
N GLY A 9 -8.35 48.25 -22.67
CA GLY A 9 -8.69 47.44 -21.49
C GLY A 9 -9.22 46.04 -21.84
N LYS A 10 -9.96 45.90 -22.95
CA LYS A 10 -10.49 44.60 -23.40
C LYS A 10 -9.40 43.73 -24.03
N ARG A 11 -8.40 44.34 -24.68
CA ARG A 11 -7.29 43.63 -25.31
C ARG A 11 -6.29 43.10 -24.27
N SER A 12 -6.00 43.90 -23.24
CA SER A 12 -5.17 43.51 -22.09
C SER A 12 -5.80 42.36 -21.27
N LYS A 13 -7.12 42.41 -21.03
CA LYS A 13 -7.83 41.34 -20.30
C LYS A 13 -7.83 40.02 -21.08
N ARG A 14 -8.14 40.06 -22.38
CA ARG A 14 -8.07 38.86 -23.26
C ARG A 14 -6.66 38.27 -23.35
N GLN A 15 -5.61 39.08 -23.35
CA GLN A 15 -4.23 38.59 -23.35
C GLN A 15 -3.83 37.95 -22.02
N ARG A 16 -4.30 38.49 -20.88
CA ARG A 16 -4.11 37.85 -19.57
C ARG A 16 -4.88 36.53 -19.48
N ASP A 17 -6.13 36.50 -19.95
CA ASP A 17 -6.99 35.32 -19.95
C ASP A 17 -6.45 34.22 -20.89
N ALA A 18 -5.82 34.59 -22.01
CA ALA A 18 -5.16 33.65 -22.91
C ALA A 18 -3.84 33.11 -22.31
N ALA A 19 -3.09 33.95 -21.58
CA ALA A 19 -1.85 33.56 -20.91
C ALA A 19 -2.10 32.65 -19.70
N THR A 20 -3.17 32.89 -18.93
CA THR A 20 -3.60 31.97 -17.85
C THR A 20 -4.09 30.65 -18.43
N LYS A 21 -4.95 30.68 -19.46
CA LYS A 21 -5.42 29.47 -20.14
C LYS A 21 -4.28 28.61 -20.70
N GLY A 22 -3.26 29.23 -21.31
CA GLY A 22 -2.07 28.51 -21.79
C GLY A 22 -1.21 27.91 -20.67
N ARG A 23 -1.11 28.58 -19.52
CA ARG A 23 -0.43 28.02 -18.33
C ARG A 23 -1.22 26.85 -17.72
N ASP A 24 -2.54 26.95 -17.68
CA ASP A 24 -3.43 25.91 -17.14
C ASP A 24 -3.42 24.66 -18.03
N GLU A 25 -3.43 24.83 -19.34
CA GLU A 25 -3.31 23.73 -20.31
C GLU A 25 -1.93 23.06 -20.23
N LEU A 26 -0.85 23.83 -20.09
CA LEU A 26 0.50 23.30 -19.88
C LEU A 26 0.62 22.55 -18.54
N ALA A 27 0.06 23.11 -17.46
CA ALA A 27 0.05 22.50 -16.15
C ALA A 27 -0.76 21.19 -16.14
N ALA A 28 -1.92 21.16 -16.80
CA ALA A 28 -2.73 19.97 -16.98
C ALA A 28 -2.00 18.89 -17.81
N ALA A 29 -1.33 19.28 -18.89
CA ALA A 29 -0.54 18.37 -19.72
C ALA A 29 0.66 17.78 -18.96
N LEU A 30 1.35 18.59 -18.15
CA LEU A 30 2.44 18.13 -17.28
C LEU A 30 1.93 17.20 -16.16
N CYS A 31 0.78 17.50 -15.57
CA CYS A 31 0.12 16.65 -14.57
C CYS A 31 -0.25 15.29 -15.17
N GLN A 32 -0.88 15.27 -16.35
CA GLN A 32 -1.21 14.03 -17.07
C GLN A 32 0.03 13.21 -17.43
N ARG A 33 1.11 13.84 -17.90
CA ARG A 33 2.37 13.14 -18.18
C ARG A 33 2.99 12.56 -16.91
N ARG A 34 2.90 13.28 -15.78
CA ARG A 34 3.38 12.81 -14.47
C ARG A 34 2.57 11.61 -14.00
N ALA A 35 1.24 11.72 -14.01
CA ALA A 35 0.33 10.62 -13.67
C ALA A 35 0.64 9.36 -14.50
N ALA A 36 0.74 9.49 -15.83
CA ALA A 36 1.07 8.36 -16.69
C ALA A 36 2.45 7.71 -16.40
N SER A 37 3.45 8.52 -16.04
CA SER A 37 4.79 8.01 -15.69
C SER A 37 4.81 7.28 -14.34
N VAL A 38 4.07 7.79 -13.35
CA VAL A 38 3.89 7.17 -12.03
C VAL A 38 3.17 5.85 -12.20
N THR A 39 2.05 5.83 -12.93
CA THR A 39 1.25 4.63 -13.11
C THR A 39 2.04 3.51 -13.83
N LYS A 40 2.90 3.83 -14.80
CA LYS A 40 3.75 2.81 -15.46
C LYS A 40 4.70 2.13 -14.46
N ARG A 41 5.26 2.90 -13.54
CA ARG A 41 6.20 2.40 -12.54
C ARG A 41 5.49 1.61 -11.45
N LEU A 42 4.31 2.06 -11.03
CA LEU A 42 3.43 1.31 -10.15
C LEU A 42 3.13 -0.08 -10.72
N VAL A 43 2.75 -0.17 -11.99
CA VAL A 43 2.50 -1.46 -12.66
C VAL A 43 3.72 -2.36 -12.63
N PHE A 44 4.92 -1.83 -12.91
CA PHE A 44 6.16 -2.59 -12.82
C PHE A 44 6.41 -3.11 -11.40
N ALA A 45 6.19 -2.26 -10.39
CA ALA A 45 6.28 -2.62 -8.97
C ALA A 45 5.31 -3.73 -8.59
N TYR A 46 4.03 -3.59 -8.93
CA TYR A 46 3.01 -4.60 -8.66
C TYR A 46 3.31 -5.91 -9.39
N THR A 47 3.87 -5.83 -10.61
CA THR A 47 4.29 -7.02 -11.36
C THR A 47 5.46 -7.74 -10.67
N LEU A 48 6.45 -6.99 -10.17
CA LEU A 48 7.52 -7.54 -9.32
C LEU A 48 6.96 -8.12 -8.03
N LEU A 49 6.04 -7.43 -7.36
CA LEU A 49 5.39 -7.93 -6.14
C LEU A 49 4.65 -9.24 -6.41
N VAL A 50 3.92 -9.36 -7.51
CA VAL A 50 3.27 -10.62 -7.90
C VAL A 50 4.30 -11.71 -8.19
N LEU A 51 5.40 -11.39 -8.87
CA LEU A 51 6.50 -12.32 -9.10
C LEU A 51 7.08 -12.84 -7.78
N VAL A 52 7.20 -11.98 -6.77
CA VAL A 52 7.68 -12.35 -5.44
C VAL A 52 6.65 -13.18 -4.69
N LEU A 53 5.40 -12.75 -4.67
CA LEU A 53 4.32 -13.41 -3.94
C LEU A 53 3.96 -14.78 -4.50
N VAL A 54 4.07 -14.96 -5.81
CA VAL A 54 3.68 -16.18 -6.52
C VAL A 54 4.89 -16.99 -6.95
N GLY A 55 5.84 -16.34 -7.63
CA GLY A 55 6.97 -17.01 -8.28
C GLY A 55 7.95 -17.59 -7.28
N PHE A 56 8.34 -16.84 -6.25
CA PHE A 56 9.32 -17.32 -5.27
C PHE A 56 8.78 -18.53 -4.46
N PRO A 57 7.57 -18.49 -3.85
CA PRO A 57 7.02 -19.66 -3.16
C PRO A 57 6.85 -20.87 -4.08
N LEU A 58 6.36 -20.68 -5.30
CA LEU A 58 6.14 -21.77 -6.26
C LEU A 58 7.45 -22.45 -6.66
N LEU A 59 8.47 -21.65 -7.02
CA LEU A 59 9.80 -22.15 -7.37
C LEU A 59 10.44 -22.87 -6.18
N TYR A 60 10.35 -22.27 -4.99
CA TYR A 60 10.91 -22.85 -3.77
C TYR A 60 10.26 -24.19 -3.42
N THR A 61 8.93 -24.26 -3.38
CA THR A 61 8.26 -25.52 -3.05
C THR A 61 8.48 -26.58 -4.11
N ARG A 62 8.57 -26.21 -5.39
CA ARG A 62 8.85 -27.15 -6.47
C ARG A 62 10.29 -27.66 -6.42
N ALA A 63 11.25 -26.81 -6.05
CA ALA A 63 12.64 -27.22 -5.83
C ALA A 63 12.77 -28.17 -4.62
N GLU A 64 12.02 -27.91 -3.54
CA GLU A 64 11.95 -28.79 -2.38
C GLU A 64 11.28 -30.14 -2.71
N ASP A 65 10.16 -30.13 -3.43
CA ASP A 65 9.44 -31.36 -3.81
C ASP A 65 10.23 -32.21 -4.83
N ASN A 66 11.04 -31.58 -5.69
CA ASN A 66 11.95 -32.27 -6.61
C ASN A 66 13.25 -32.75 -5.93
N GLY A 67 13.43 -32.52 -4.63
CA GLY A 67 14.62 -32.94 -3.90
C GLY A 67 15.89 -32.14 -4.20
N LEU A 68 15.80 -31.01 -4.92
CA LEU A 68 16.95 -30.11 -5.14
C LEU A 68 17.38 -29.40 -3.84
N ILE A 69 16.45 -29.22 -2.90
CA ILE A 69 16.70 -28.62 -1.59
C ILE A 69 16.50 -29.71 -0.53
N PRO A 70 17.55 -30.15 0.18
CA PRO A 70 17.39 -31.19 1.19
C PRO A 70 16.52 -30.69 2.35
N PRO A 71 15.65 -31.55 2.94
CA PRO A 71 14.90 -31.19 4.13
C PRO A 71 15.88 -30.86 5.26
N ALA A 72 15.73 -29.68 5.86
CA ALA A 72 16.70 -29.18 6.83
C ALA A 72 16.46 -29.81 8.22
N PRO A 73 17.42 -30.57 8.79
CA PRO A 73 17.32 -30.97 10.20
C PRO A 73 17.40 -29.73 11.10
N GLN A 74 16.78 -29.80 12.28
CA GLN A 74 16.56 -28.64 13.18
C GLN A 74 17.85 -27.86 13.51
N LEU A 75 19.02 -28.50 13.50
CA LEU A 75 20.32 -27.96 13.92
C LEU A 75 21.24 -27.43 12.79
N LEU A 76 20.95 -27.70 11.51
CA LEU A 76 21.70 -27.13 10.36
C LEU A 76 20.89 -26.03 9.63
N SER A 77 19.84 -25.54 10.28
CA SER A 77 18.71 -24.78 9.72
C SER A 77 18.97 -23.31 9.40
N ALA A 78 20.20 -22.80 9.57
CA ALA A 78 20.51 -21.38 9.32
C ALA A 78 20.22 -20.97 7.86
N SER A 79 20.55 -21.82 6.88
CA SER A 79 20.28 -21.52 5.47
C SER A 79 18.79 -21.57 5.15
N SER A 80 18.06 -22.54 5.70
CA SER A 80 16.67 -22.79 5.38
C SER A 80 15.72 -21.77 6.04
N VAL A 81 16.02 -21.34 7.27
CA VAL A 81 15.39 -20.18 7.93
C VAL A 81 15.72 -18.89 7.19
N GLY A 82 16.95 -18.74 6.70
CA GLY A 82 17.39 -17.60 5.88
C GLY A 82 16.54 -17.40 4.63
N VAL A 83 16.15 -18.48 3.93
CA VAL A 83 15.27 -18.39 2.75
C VAL A 83 13.87 -17.86 3.12
N THR A 84 13.27 -18.38 4.18
CA THR A 84 11.96 -17.90 4.64
C THR A 84 12.02 -16.44 5.09
N LEU A 85 13.06 -16.05 5.84
CA LEU A 85 13.27 -14.65 6.26
C LEU A 85 13.51 -13.72 5.08
N THR A 86 14.27 -14.16 4.09
CA THR A 86 14.50 -13.40 2.84
C THR A 86 13.17 -13.14 2.14
N ASN A 87 12.33 -14.17 2.00
CA ASN A 87 11.01 -14.00 1.38
C ASN A 87 10.13 -13.04 2.17
N MET A 88 10.12 -13.14 3.50
CA MET A 88 9.39 -12.20 4.37
C MET A 88 9.85 -10.76 4.18
N LEU A 89 11.17 -10.54 4.20
CA LEU A 89 11.77 -9.22 4.02
C LEU A 89 11.41 -8.67 2.65
N LEU A 90 11.56 -9.48 1.60
CA LEU A 90 11.34 -9.04 0.23
C LEU A 90 9.87 -8.74 -0.06
N VAL A 91 8.93 -9.52 0.49
CA VAL A 91 7.50 -9.21 0.44
C VAL A 91 7.20 -7.94 1.22
N SER A 92 7.61 -7.86 2.48
CA SER A 92 7.28 -6.73 3.35
C SER A 92 7.82 -5.40 2.83
N SER A 93 9.09 -5.39 2.39
CA SER A 93 9.71 -4.22 1.79
C SER A 93 9.03 -3.80 0.49
N SER A 94 8.62 -4.75 -0.35
CA SER A 94 7.93 -4.46 -1.61
C SER A 94 6.58 -3.82 -1.35
N VAL A 95 5.82 -4.33 -0.38
CA VAL A 95 4.52 -3.76 0.01
C VAL A 95 4.70 -2.36 0.59
N VAL A 96 5.67 -2.15 1.48
CA VAL A 96 5.99 -0.82 2.05
C VAL A 96 6.40 0.15 0.96
N PHE A 97 7.31 -0.24 0.07
CA PHE A 97 7.78 0.60 -1.02
C PHE A 97 6.62 1.00 -1.95
N ILE A 98 5.81 0.03 -2.38
CA ILE A 98 4.68 0.26 -3.29
C ILE A 98 3.65 1.15 -2.60
N GLY A 99 3.24 0.81 -1.38
CA GLY A 99 2.29 1.57 -0.58
C GLY A 99 2.72 3.02 -0.42
N ALA A 100 3.98 3.25 -0.04
CA ALA A 100 4.48 4.60 0.19
C ALA A 100 4.52 5.45 -1.09
N HIS A 101 4.87 4.85 -2.23
CA HIS A 101 4.88 5.58 -3.51
C HIS A 101 3.48 5.77 -4.10
N VAL A 102 2.57 4.79 -3.97
CA VAL A 102 1.14 4.96 -4.29
C VAL A 102 0.59 6.12 -3.47
N SER A 103 0.81 6.09 -2.16
CA SER A 103 0.31 7.09 -1.23
C SER A 103 0.87 8.48 -1.53
N ALA A 104 2.17 8.62 -1.75
CA ALA A 104 2.79 9.89 -2.10
C ALA A 104 2.35 10.44 -3.47
N SER A 105 2.16 9.56 -4.46
CA SER A 105 1.75 9.97 -5.80
C SER A 105 0.28 10.42 -5.85
N ARG A 106 -0.62 9.70 -5.18
CA ARG A 106 -2.03 10.08 -5.01
C ARG A 106 -2.16 11.37 -4.21
N ALA A 107 -1.35 11.58 -3.17
CA ALA A 107 -1.31 12.85 -2.43
C ALA A 107 -0.97 14.04 -3.34
N SER A 108 0.05 13.90 -4.17
CA SER A 108 0.46 14.95 -5.11
C SER A 108 -0.64 15.27 -6.13
N HIS A 109 -1.33 14.25 -6.63
CA HIS A 109 -2.46 14.42 -7.55
C HIS A 109 -3.65 15.11 -6.86
N ARG A 110 -4.02 14.66 -5.65
CA ARG A 110 -5.07 15.27 -4.84
C ARG A 110 -4.77 16.75 -4.62
N GLN A 111 -3.58 17.10 -4.13
CA GLN A 111 -3.18 18.50 -3.92
C GLN A 111 -3.32 19.36 -5.18
N TRP A 112 -2.92 18.85 -6.34
CA TRP A 112 -3.11 19.55 -7.61
C TRP A 112 -4.59 19.75 -7.95
N VAL A 113 -5.44 18.72 -7.77
CA VAL A 113 -6.90 18.84 -7.97
C VAL A 113 -7.50 19.85 -7.01
N LEU A 114 -7.13 19.81 -5.73
CA LEU A 114 -7.60 20.76 -4.71
C LEU A 114 -7.25 22.19 -5.10
N GLU A 115 -6.04 22.43 -5.60
CA GLU A 115 -5.60 23.75 -6.06
C GLU A 115 -6.39 24.23 -7.29
N GLN A 116 -6.64 23.35 -8.26
CA GLN A 116 -7.46 23.65 -9.44
C GLN A 116 -8.92 23.95 -9.06
N LEU A 117 -9.47 23.20 -8.11
CA LEU A 117 -10.81 23.46 -7.58
C LEU A 117 -10.84 24.81 -6.87
N ARG A 118 -9.87 25.12 -6.00
CA ARG A 118 -9.77 26.45 -5.35
C ARG A 118 -9.74 27.60 -6.35
N GLN A 119 -8.97 27.45 -7.43
CA GLN A 119 -8.86 28.47 -8.49
C GLN A 119 -10.15 28.64 -9.30
N ARG A 120 -10.87 27.55 -9.60
CA ARG A 120 -12.14 27.59 -10.33
C ARG A 120 -13.30 28.13 -9.49
N THR A 121 -13.28 27.94 -8.18
CA THR A 121 -14.42 28.18 -7.29
C THR A 121 -14.40 29.57 -6.67
N GLY A 122 -13.99 30.61 -7.41
CA GLY A 122 -14.09 31.99 -6.92
C GLY A 122 -15.49 32.30 -6.37
N LYS A 123 -15.61 32.38 -5.03
CA LYS A 123 -16.75 32.77 -4.18
C LYS A 123 -18.14 32.13 -4.39
N HIS A 124 -18.42 31.37 -5.45
CA HIS A 124 -19.73 30.74 -5.66
C HIS A 124 -19.65 29.21 -5.52
N ASN A 125 -20.39 28.69 -4.53
CA ASN A 125 -20.57 27.28 -4.14
C ASN A 125 -19.45 26.68 -3.27
N ALA A 126 -19.32 27.20 -2.05
CA ALA A 126 -18.43 26.66 -1.02
C ALA A 126 -18.84 25.26 -0.54
N GLU A 127 -20.13 24.92 -0.55
CA GLU A 127 -20.67 23.71 0.08
C GLU A 127 -20.42 22.44 -0.75
N SER A 128 -20.70 22.45 -2.06
CA SER A 128 -20.42 21.31 -2.95
C SER A 128 -18.93 21.04 -3.11
N VAL A 129 -18.10 22.08 -3.03
CA VAL A 129 -16.65 21.93 -3.02
C VAL A 129 -16.18 21.44 -1.66
N SER A 130 -16.75 21.87 -0.53
CA SER A 130 -16.39 21.33 0.79
C SER A 130 -16.63 19.81 0.89
N ALA A 131 -17.71 19.30 0.30
CA ALA A 131 -17.99 17.87 0.23
C ALA A 131 -16.98 17.12 -0.65
N ALA A 132 -16.62 17.68 -1.82
CA ALA A 132 -15.60 17.11 -2.69
C ALA A 132 -14.18 17.21 -2.09
N LEU A 133 -13.91 18.25 -1.30
CA LEU A 133 -12.66 18.45 -0.55
C LEU A 133 -12.55 17.40 0.56
N ALA A 134 -13.63 17.15 1.31
CA ALA A 134 -13.68 16.15 2.38
C ALA A 134 -13.45 14.72 1.85
N ASP A 135 -14.01 14.37 0.69
CA ASP A 135 -13.79 13.06 0.04
C ASP A 135 -12.34 12.87 -0.47
N LEU A 136 -11.64 13.97 -0.74
CA LEU A 136 -10.24 13.97 -1.19
C LEU A 136 -9.24 14.03 -0.04
N GLU A 137 -9.63 14.53 1.13
CA GLU A 137 -8.80 14.67 2.31
C GLU A 137 -8.54 13.28 2.92
N ARG A 138 -7.29 13.02 3.33
CA ARG A 138 -6.96 11.76 4.02
C ARG A 138 -7.22 11.95 5.51
N ASP A 139 -7.46 10.84 6.19
CA ASP A 139 -7.37 10.80 7.65
C ASP A 139 -5.91 11.05 8.07
N VAL A 140 -5.64 12.30 8.44
CA VAL A 140 -4.34 12.73 8.93
C VAL A 140 -4.29 12.51 10.43
N ILE A 141 -3.39 11.64 10.87
CA ILE A 141 -3.16 11.37 12.28
C ILE A 141 -2.44 12.58 12.88
N GLY A 142 -3.11 13.25 13.81
CA GLY A 142 -2.56 14.32 14.65
C GLY A 142 -1.83 13.79 15.89
N PRO A 143 -1.13 14.67 16.64
CA PRO A 143 -0.41 14.29 17.85
C PRO A 143 -1.34 13.73 18.94
N GLU A 144 -2.55 14.28 19.09
CA GLU A 144 -3.56 13.76 20.02
C GLU A 144 -4.06 12.38 19.61
N ASP A 145 -4.21 12.14 18.30
CA ASP A 145 -4.67 10.85 17.78
C ASP A 145 -3.61 9.77 17.92
N ALA A 146 -2.33 10.12 17.81
CA ALA A 146 -1.22 9.15 17.91
C ALA A 146 -1.23 8.33 19.21
N LEU A 147 -1.62 8.92 20.34
CA LEU A 147 -1.75 8.19 21.61
C LEU A 147 -3.05 7.38 21.70
N ARG A 148 -4.09 7.79 20.96
CA ARG A 148 -5.35 7.02 20.87
C ARG A 148 -5.14 5.71 20.11
N PHE A 149 -4.20 5.65 19.17
CA PHE A 149 -3.91 4.43 18.40
C PHE A 149 -3.55 3.22 19.30
N PRO A 150 -2.52 3.25 20.17
CA PRO A 150 -2.24 2.16 21.11
C PRO A 150 -3.40 1.79 22.03
N LEU A 151 -4.18 2.78 22.47
CA LEU A 151 -5.32 2.57 23.38
C LEU A 151 -6.48 1.87 22.67
N LEU A 152 -6.84 2.32 21.46
CA LEU A 152 -7.86 1.69 20.63
C LEU A 152 -7.43 0.30 20.16
N ALA A 153 -6.14 0.12 19.85
CA ALA A 153 -5.57 -1.20 19.57
C ALA A 153 -5.69 -2.13 20.78
N SER A 154 -5.40 -1.63 21.99
CA SER A 154 -5.53 -2.40 23.23
C SER A 154 -6.97 -2.80 23.52
N LEU A 155 -7.91 -1.85 23.37
CA LEU A 155 -9.34 -2.10 23.56
C LEU A 155 -9.87 -3.11 22.53
N SER A 156 -9.51 -2.97 21.26
CA SER A 156 -9.94 -3.88 20.20
C SER A 156 -9.34 -5.28 20.36
N LEU A 157 -8.07 -5.39 20.74
CA LEU A 157 -7.40 -6.67 20.99
C LEU A 157 -8.01 -7.39 22.20
N LEU A 158 -8.25 -6.68 23.30
CA LEU A 158 -8.93 -7.24 24.47
C LEU A 158 -10.37 -7.64 24.13
N GLY A 159 -11.12 -6.79 23.43
CA GLY A 159 -12.48 -7.10 22.99
C GLY A 159 -12.54 -8.35 22.12
N LEU A 160 -11.57 -8.52 21.23
CA LEU A 160 -11.48 -9.70 20.37
C LEU A 160 -11.04 -10.96 21.13
N PHE A 161 -10.15 -10.83 22.11
CA PHE A 161 -9.81 -11.91 23.02
C PHE A 161 -11.01 -12.40 23.83
N LEU A 162 -11.78 -11.48 24.40
CA LEU A 162 -13.02 -11.80 25.11
C LEU A 162 -14.03 -12.46 24.16
N ALA A 163 -14.15 -11.96 22.92
CA ALA A 163 -15.00 -12.60 21.91
C ALA A 163 -14.56 -14.03 21.62
N ILE A 164 -13.27 -14.29 21.41
CA ILE A 164 -12.75 -15.65 21.16
C ILE A 164 -12.97 -16.56 22.38
N ARG A 165 -12.85 -16.02 23.61
CA ARG A 165 -12.99 -16.78 24.86
C ARG A 165 -14.43 -17.13 25.20
N TYR A 166 -15.38 -16.22 24.95
CA TYR A 166 -16.75 -16.35 25.43
C TYR A 166 -17.79 -16.63 24.33
N LEU A 167 -17.51 -16.34 23.06
CA LEU A 167 -18.44 -16.63 21.95
C LEU A 167 -18.10 -17.96 21.28
N PRO A 168 -19.10 -18.62 20.65
CA PRO A 168 -18.84 -19.83 19.87
C PRO A 168 -17.89 -19.52 18.69
N PRO A 169 -16.86 -20.36 18.44
CA PRO A 169 -15.85 -20.11 17.40
C PRO A 169 -16.44 -19.86 16.01
N ARG A 170 -17.55 -20.54 15.68
CA ARG A 170 -18.27 -20.35 14.41
C ARG A 170 -18.77 -18.91 14.22
N LEU A 171 -19.25 -18.28 15.29
CA LEU A 171 -19.77 -16.91 15.23
C LEU A 171 -18.62 -15.91 15.06
N VAL A 172 -17.53 -16.08 15.80
CA VAL A 172 -16.34 -15.23 15.69
C VAL A 172 -15.74 -15.32 14.28
N GLN A 173 -15.55 -16.54 13.77
CA GLN A 173 -15.03 -16.75 12.41
C GLN A 173 -15.97 -16.22 11.33
N LEU A 174 -17.29 -16.33 11.50
CA LEU A 174 -18.25 -15.80 10.54
C LEU A 174 -18.20 -14.26 10.51
N LEU A 175 -18.31 -13.61 11.66
CA LEU A 175 -18.37 -12.15 11.74
C LEU A 175 -17.04 -11.51 11.33
N LEU A 176 -15.94 -11.94 11.94
CA LEU A 176 -14.64 -11.36 11.64
C LEU A 176 -14.12 -11.80 10.28
N GLY A 177 -14.37 -13.05 9.89
CA GLY A 177 -14.05 -13.53 8.55
C GLY A 177 -14.83 -12.77 7.47
N ALA A 178 -16.10 -12.43 7.70
CA ALA A 178 -16.86 -11.57 6.79
C ALA A 178 -16.28 -10.15 6.72
N TYR A 179 -15.93 -9.55 7.87
CA TYR A 179 -15.30 -8.23 7.93
C TYR A 179 -13.97 -8.19 7.15
N VAL A 180 -13.07 -9.13 7.42
CA VAL A 180 -11.78 -9.21 6.72
C VAL A 180 -11.97 -9.54 5.24
N ALA A 181 -12.91 -10.42 4.88
CA ALA A 181 -13.20 -10.73 3.48
C ALA A 181 -13.71 -9.51 2.71
N MET A 182 -14.57 -8.68 3.31
CA MET A 182 -15.03 -7.43 2.70
C MET A 182 -13.88 -6.44 2.53
N ALA A 183 -13.06 -6.25 3.57
CA ALA A 183 -11.89 -5.38 3.49
C ALA A 183 -10.90 -5.85 2.40
N ALA A 184 -10.67 -7.17 2.32
CA ALA A 184 -9.80 -7.78 1.33
C ALA A 184 -10.35 -7.64 -0.11
N LEU A 185 -11.67 -7.75 -0.28
CA LEU A 185 -12.32 -7.54 -1.57
C LEU A 185 -12.17 -6.08 -2.04
N VAL A 186 -12.44 -5.12 -1.16
CA VAL A 186 -12.33 -3.69 -1.45
C VAL A 186 -10.88 -3.31 -1.75
N SER A 187 -9.94 -3.76 -0.93
CA SER A 187 -8.52 -3.47 -1.12
C SER A 187 -8.00 -4.04 -2.43
N LEU A 188 -8.31 -5.30 -2.74
CA LEU A 188 -7.89 -5.94 -3.98
C LEU A 188 -8.50 -5.23 -5.20
N THR A 189 -9.80 -4.89 -5.14
CA THR A 189 -10.49 -4.12 -6.18
C THR A 189 -9.76 -2.79 -6.46
N SER A 190 -9.40 -2.05 -5.41
CA SER A 190 -8.69 -0.76 -5.55
C SER A 190 -7.28 -0.88 -6.16
N THR A 191 -6.58 -1.97 -5.84
CA THR A 191 -5.25 -2.24 -6.44
C THR A 191 -5.37 -2.66 -7.90
N LEU A 192 -6.35 -3.52 -8.23
CA LEU A 192 -6.62 -3.96 -9.60
C LEU A 192 -7.12 -2.82 -10.49
N SER A 193 -8.00 -1.94 -9.98
CA SER A 193 -8.48 -0.78 -10.74
C SER A 193 -7.34 0.18 -11.11
N SER A 194 -6.37 0.35 -10.22
CA SER A 194 -5.14 1.12 -10.49
C SER A 194 -4.27 0.52 -11.59
N LEU A 195 -4.26 -0.82 -11.72
CA LEU A 195 -3.58 -1.50 -12.83
C LEU A 195 -4.38 -1.36 -14.14
N LEU A 196 -5.71 -1.43 -14.06
CA LEU A 196 -6.61 -1.27 -15.19
C LEU A 196 -6.57 0.14 -15.78
N ASP A 197 -6.36 1.19 -14.98
CA ASP A 197 -6.19 2.57 -15.47
C ASP A 197 -5.06 2.69 -16.51
N MET A 198 -3.97 1.93 -16.34
CA MET A 198 -2.88 1.88 -17.32
C MET A 198 -3.30 1.16 -18.60
N ILE A 199 -3.99 0.03 -18.44
CA ILE A 199 -4.47 -0.80 -19.55
C ILE A 199 -5.47 0.01 -20.37
N GLU A 200 -6.38 0.73 -19.73
CA GLU A 200 -7.31 1.67 -20.35
C GLU A 200 -6.55 2.76 -21.13
N ALA A 201 -5.58 3.44 -20.50
CA ALA A 201 -4.80 4.49 -21.16
C ALA A 201 -3.97 3.97 -22.36
N ARG A 202 -3.68 2.67 -22.41
CA ARG A 202 -3.03 1.99 -23.55
C ARG A 202 -4.04 1.58 -24.61
N LEU A 203 -5.18 1.02 -24.22
CA LEU A 203 -6.29 0.62 -25.11
C LEU A 203 -6.91 1.83 -25.82
N ARG A 204 -7.08 2.96 -25.14
CA ARG A 204 -7.60 4.20 -25.71
C ARG A 204 -6.68 4.77 -26.82
N ARG A 205 -5.40 4.41 -26.83
CA ARG A 205 -4.43 4.77 -27.88
C ARG A 205 -4.28 3.70 -28.96
N SER A 206 -4.87 2.53 -28.80
CA SER A 206 -4.78 1.43 -29.77
C SER A 206 -6.01 1.34 -30.68
N ARG A 207 -6.06 0.30 -31.51
CA ARG A 207 -7.21 0.00 -32.40
C ARG A 207 -8.47 -0.37 -31.60
N ALA A 208 -8.33 -0.78 -30.33
CA ALA A 208 -9.41 -1.16 -29.42
C ALA A 208 -9.95 0.01 -28.57
N ARG A 209 -10.16 1.17 -29.22
CA ARG A 209 -10.62 2.40 -28.57
C ARG A 209 -11.97 2.26 -27.85
N SER A 210 -12.88 1.47 -28.40
CA SER A 210 -14.21 1.20 -27.83
C SER A 210 -14.16 0.58 -26.43
N LEU A 211 -13.23 -0.36 -26.20
CA LEU A 211 -13.06 -1.04 -24.92
C LEU A 211 -12.53 -0.09 -23.84
N GLY A 212 -11.62 0.82 -24.20
CA GLY A 212 -11.12 1.85 -23.30
C GLY A 212 -12.20 2.88 -22.91
N ILE A 213 -13.13 3.18 -23.80
CA ILE A 213 -14.27 4.06 -23.49
C ILE A 213 -15.22 3.38 -22.49
N LEU A 214 -15.49 2.07 -22.65
CA LEU A 214 -16.30 1.30 -21.71
C LEU A 214 -15.70 1.23 -20.31
N LEU A 215 -14.38 1.00 -20.19
CA LEU A 215 -13.69 1.00 -18.90
C LEU A 215 -13.77 2.36 -18.18
N SER A 216 -13.70 3.45 -18.95
CA SER A 216 -13.77 4.83 -18.44
C SER A 216 -15.16 5.29 -18.05
N ARG A 217 -16.21 4.52 -18.40
CA ARG A 217 -17.61 4.93 -18.22
C ARG A 217 -17.94 5.02 -16.73
N ARG A 218 -18.38 6.20 -16.29
CA ARG A 218 -18.92 6.41 -14.93
C ARG A 218 -20.36 5.87 -14.91
N LEU A 219 -20.61 4.94 -14.02
CA LEU A 219 -21.92 4.36 -13.73
C LEU A 219 -22.36 4.87 -12.35
N SER A 220 -23.33 5.76 -12.31
CA SER A 220 -24.01 6.17 -11.08
C SER A 220 -25.15 5.19 -10.82
N LEU A 221 -24.99 4.31 -9.84
CA LEU A 221 -25.94 3.21 -9.58
C LEU A 221 -27.00 3.59 -8.53
N PHE A 222 -26.67 4.49 -7.59
CA PHE A 222 -27.59 5.01 -6.55
C PHE A 222 -27.26 6.47 -6.18
N SER A 223 -28.03 7.43 -6.70
CA SER A 223 -27.85 8.89 -6.51
C SER A 223 -26.40 9.39 -6.69
N ASP A 224 -26.15 10.71 -6.59
CA ASP A 224 -24.82 11.29 -6.81
C ASP A 224 -23.73 10.84 -5.81
N THR A 225 -24.08 10.03 -4.82
CA THR A 225 -23.23 9.51 -3.74
C THR A 225 -22.44 8.25 -4.08
N LEU A 226 -22.92 7.37 -4.99
CA LEU A 226 -22.23 6.11 -5.31
C LEU A 226 -21.95 5.98 -6.82
N ALA A 227 -20.82 6.56 -7.23
CA ALA A 227 -20.35 6.49 -8.60
C ALA A 227 -19.24 5.45 -8.77
N PHE A 228 -19.55 4.37 -9.48
CA PHE A 228 -18.56 3.36 -9.87
C PHE A 228 -18.04 3.65 -11.27
N HIS A 229 -16.73 3.48 -11.48
CA HIS A 229 -16.20 3.45 -12.85
C HIS A 229 -16.27 2.02 -13.41
N GLY A 230 -16.37 1.89 -14.73
CA GLY A 230 -16.36 0.58 -15.40
C GLY A 230 -15.16 -0.29 -15.01
N ARG A 231 -13.99 0.33 -14.79
CA ARG A 231 -12.79 -0.34 -14.25
C ARG A 231 -13.00 -0.95 -12.85
N ASP A 232 -13.78 -0.29 -11.98
CA ASP A 232 -14.00 -0.75 -10.60
C ASP A 232 -14.87 -2.01 -10.62
N LEU A 233 -15.89 -2.01 -11.49
CA LEU A 233 -16.73 -3.17 -11.74
C LEU A 233 -15.91 -4.35 -12.30
N VAL A 234 -15.06 -4.10 -13.30
CA VAL A 234 -14.17 -5.14 -13.86
C VAL A 234 -13.23 -5.68 -12.78
N SER A 235 -12.59 -4.80 -11.99
CA SER A 235 -11.71 -5.25 -10.90
C SER A 235 -12.46 -6.06 -9.83
N MET A 236 -13.70 -5.70 -9.51
CA MET A 236 -14.52 -6.41 -8.54
C MET A 236 -14.95 -7.79 -9.08
N THR A 237 -15.27 -7.89 -10.37
CA THR A 237 -15.56 -9.18 -11.02
C THR A 237 -14.35 -10.11 -11.07
N VAL A 238 -13.12 -9.60 -10.99
CA VAL A 238 -11.90 -10.42 -10.87
C VAL A 238 -11.57 -10.74 -9.41
N ALA A 239 -11.74 -9.76 -8.51
CA ALA A 239 -11.41 -9.93 -7.09
C ALA A 239 -12.35 -10.91 -6.37
N ALA A 240 -13.65 -10.92 -6.67
CA ALA A 240 -14.61 -11.79 -6.01
C ALA A 240 -14.38 -13.30 -6.29
N PRO A 241 -14.12 -13.75 -7.54
CA PRO A 241 -13.73 -15.13 -7.80
C PRO A 241 -12.42 -15.53 -7.13
N LEU A 242 -11.43 -14.64 -7.03
CA LEU A 242 -10.18 -14.92 -6.32
C LEU A 242 -10.41 -15.13 -4.83
N LEU A 243 -11.33 -14.36 -4.24
CA LEU A 243 -11.70 -14.49 -2.83
C LEU A 243 -12.49 -15.79 -2.57
N TYR A 244 -13.38 -16.14 -3.50
CA TYR A 244 -14.08 -17.43 -3.47
C TYR A 244 -13.08 -18.60 -3.60
N ALA A 245 -12.14 -18.51 -4.53
CA ALA A 245 -11.09 -19.50 -4.71
C ALA A 245 -10.21 -19.63 -3.46
N TYR A 246 -9.89 -18.52 -2.78
CA TYR A 246 -9.15 -18.54 -1.52
C TYR A 246 -9.84 -19.38 -0.43
N ARG A 247 -11.17 -19.29 -0.32
CA ARG A 247 -11.93 -20.07 0.68
C ARG A 247 -11.89 -21.58 0.45
N GLY A 248 -11.75 -22.01 -0.80
CA GLY A 248 -11.62 -23.44 -1.16
C GLY A 248 -10.17 -23.89 -1.40
N ALA A 249 -9.20 -22.96 -1.36
CA ALA A 249 -7.81 -23.26 -1.63
C ALA A 249 -7.16 -23.98 -0.45
N ASN A 250 -6.21 -24.87 -0.76
CA ASN A 250 -5.45 -25.62 0.24
C ASN A 250 -3.96 -25.55 -0.09
N GLY A 251 -3.11 -25.63 0.95
CA GLY A 251 -1.67 -25.63 0.77
C GLY A 251 -1.12 -24.36 0.11
N LEU A 252 -0.27 -24.52 -0.91
CA LEU A 252 0.44 -23.40 -1.55
C LEU A 252 -0.50 -22.33 -2.11
N SER A 253 -1.56 -22.73 -2.80
CA SER A 253 -2.49 -21.78 -3.43
C SER A 253 -3.21 -20.92 -2.39
N ALA A 254 -3.56 -21.50 -1.23
CA ALA A 254 -4.14 -20.77 -0.11
C ALA A 254 -3.17 -19.72 0.45
N ALA A 255 -1.91 -20.09 0.67
CA ALA A 255 -0.89 -19.17 1.17
C ALA A 255 -0.57 -18.04 0.19
N VAL A 256 -0.50 -18.34 -1.10
CA VAL A 256 -0.27 -17.34 -2.14
C VAL A 256 -1.44 -16.36 -2.23
N LEU A 257 -2.67 -16.86 -2.31
CA LEU A 257 -3.87 -15.99 -2.35
C LEU A 257 -4.00 -15.16 -1.07
N ASN A 258 -3.75 -15.77 0.10
CA ASN A 258 -3.69 -15.07 1.38
C ASN A 258 -2.72 -13.89 1.33
N ASN A 259 -1.51 -14.10 0.81
CA ASN A 259 -0.49 -13.05 0.75
C ASN A 259 -0.80 -11.99 -0.29
N VAL A 260 -1.50 -12.32 -1.39
CA VAL A 260 -2.00 -11.33 -2.36
C VAL A 260 -3.03 -10.41 -1.70
N PHE A 261 -3.99 -10.97 -0.96
CA PHE A 261 -4.98 -10.17 -0.22
C PHE A 261 -4.36 -9.37 0.94
N ALA A 262 -3.41 -9.96 1.67
CA ALA A 262 -2.68 -9.26 2.73
C ALA A 262 -1.84 -8.10 2.15
N ALA A 263 -1.20 -8.29 1.00
CA ALA A 263 -0.47 -7.24 0.31
C ALA A 263 -1.39 -6.12 -0.19
N SER A 264 -2.55 -6.43 -0.77
CA SER A 264 -3.51 -5.40 -1.19
C SER A 264 -4.07 -4.63 0.00
N LEU A 265 -4.37 -5.30 1.11
CA LEU A 265 -4.75 -4.66 2.37
C LEU A 265 -3.65 -3.75 2.93
N GLY A 266 -2.39 -4.19 2.89
CA GLY A 266 -1.26 -3.40 3.36
C GLY A 266 -1.04 -2.13 2.54
N VAL A 267 -1.06 -2.26 1.21
CA VAL A 267 -0.95 -1.09 0.31
C VAL A 267 -2.13 -0.14 0.51
N ALA A 268 -3.35 -0.67 0.63
CA ALA A 268 -4.53 0.15 0.90
C ALA A 268 -4.43 0.87 2.26
N GLY A 269 -3.98 0.19 3.32
CA GLY A 269 -3.77 0.79 4.64
C GLY A 269 -2.79 1.96 4.62
N ILE A 270 -1.66 1.82 3.90
CA ILE A 270 -0.66 2.90 3.74
C ILE A 270 -1.19 4.07 2.89
N ASP A 271 -2.13 3.81 1.97
CA ASP A 271 -2.75 4.87 1.15
C ASP A 271 -3.90 5.60 1.86
N LEU A 272 -4.63 4.92 2.74
CA LEU A 272 -5.77 5.49 3.47
C LEU A 272 -5.32 6.42 4.59
N LEU A 273 -4.37 5.97 5.41
CA LEU A 273 -3.89 6.74 6.57
C LEU A 273 -2.70 7.61 6.19
N ALA A 274 -2.56 8.77 6.84
CA ALA A 274 -1.38 9.61 6.69
C ALA A 274 -0.96 10.18 8.04
N ILE A 275 0.33 10.15 8.36
CA ILE A 275 0.84 10.86 9.53
C ILE A 275 1.10 12.32 9.14
N GLY A 276 0.66 13.25 9.99
CA GLY A 276 0.73 14.69 9.69
C GLY A 276 2.12 15.29 9.85
N ASP A 277 2.84 14.89 10.91
CA ASP A 277 4.12 15.47 11.29
C ASP A 277 5.10 14.43 11.88
N PHE A 278 6.38 14.79 11.92
CA PHE A 278 7.46 13.93 12.44
C PHE A 278 7.30 13.64 13.93
N GLN A 279 6.91 14.64 14.73
CA GLN A 279 6.69 14.45 16.18
C GLN A 279 5.59 13.42 16.43
N THR A 280 4.46 13.55 15.73
CA THR A 280 3.36 12.59 15.78
C THR A 280 3.81 11.18 15.42
N ALA A 281 4.68 11.03 14.41
CA ALA A 281 5.20 9.74 14.01
C ALA A 281 6.07 9.09 15.10
N VAL A 282 6.93 9.87 15.76
CA VAL A 282 7.77 9.39 16.87
C VAL A 282 6.91 8.98 18.06
N VAL A 283 5.93 9.81 18.44
CA VAL A 283 4.99 9.50 19.54
C VAL A 283 4.20 8.22 19.24
N LEU A 284 3.68 8.09 18.02
CA LEU A 284 2.97 6.89 17.56
C LEU A 284 3.87 5.65 17.66
N LEU A 285 5.09 5.70 17.12
CA LEU A 285 6.03 4.57 17.13
C LEU A 285 6.42 4.16 18.55
N LEU A 286 6.71 5.13 19.43
CA LEU A 286 7.01 4.85 20.84
C LEU A 286 5.79 4.25 21.56
N GLY A 287 4.61 4.80 21.34
CA GLY A 287 3.36 4.28 21.90
C GLY A 287 3.09 2.83 21.47
N LEU A 288 3.29 2.52 20.19
CA LEU A 288 3.11 1.16 19.68
C LEU A 288 4.22 0.19 20.11
N PHE A 289 5.44 0.69 20.34
CA PHE A 289 6.52 -0.11 20.91
C PHE A 289 6.19 -0.59 22.34
N PHE A 290 5.72 0.31 23.20
CA PHE A 290 5.29 -0.07 24.55
C PHE A 290 4.04 -0.96 24.55
N TYR A 291 3.11 -0.70 23.64
CA TYR A 291 1.95 -1.57 23.39
C TYR A 291 2.37 -3.01 23.09
N ASP A 292 3.32 -3.21 22.16
CA ASP A 292 3.75 -4.56 21.75
C ASP A 292 4.39 -5.31 22.93
N ILE A 293 5.28 -4.64 23.69
CA ILE A 293 5.89 -5.22 24.89
C ILE A 293 4.84 -5.64 25.91
N PHE A 294 3.86 -4.77 26.19
CA PHE A 294 2.81 -5.06 27.17
C PHE A 294 1.97 -6.27 26.73
N TRP A 295 1.53 -6.33 25.47
CA TRP A 295 0.66 -7.41 25.01
C TRP A 295 1.39 -8.72 24.74
N VAL A 296 2.69 -8.68 24.43
CA VAL A 296 3.52 -9.88 24.25
C VAL A 296 3.92 -10.49 25.60
N PHE A 297 4.37 -9.69 26.57
CA PHE A 297 4.93 -10.21 27.83
C PHE A 297 4.05 -9.98 29.05
N GLY A 298 3.34 -8.85 29.11
CA GLY A 298 2.52 -8.48 30.27
C GLY A 298 1.16 -9.16 30.30
N SER A 299 0.58 -9.45 29.13
CA SER A 299 -0.80 -9.97 29.04
C SER A 299 -0.96 -11.35 29.69
N GLU A 300 0.04 -12.23 29.57
CA GLU A 300 0.04 -13.56 30.20
C GLU A 300 -0.05 -13.47 31.73
N SER A 301 0.70 -12.54 32.33
CA SER A 301 0.71 -12.37 33.79
C SER A 301 -0.61 -11.84 34.35
N ILE A 302 -1.41 -11.12 33.55
CA ILE A 302 -2.64 -10.47 34.01
C ILE A 302 -3.88 -11.32 33.68
N PHE A 303 -3.92 -11.91 32.49
CA PHE A 303 -5.09 -12.64 31.97
C PHE A 303 -4.95 -14.16 32.00
N GLY A 304 -3.77 -14.67 32.40
CA GLY A 304 -3.44 -16.09 32.44
C GLY A 304 -3.14 -16.72 31.08
N ASP A 305 -3.31 -15.97 29.99
CA ASP A 305 -3.08 -16.41 28.61
C ASP A 305 -2.42 -15.30 27.80
N ASN A 306 -1.59 -15.69 26.83
CA ASN A 306 -1.00 -14.77 25.86
C ASN A 306 -2.06 -14.25 24.88
N VAL A 307 -2.63 -13.08 25.20
CA VAL A 307 -3.76 -12.48 24.47
C VAL A 307 -3.43 -12.28 22.99
N MET A 308 -2.24 -11.75 22.67
CA MET A 308 -1.80 -11.53 21.30
C MET A 308 -1.72 -12.83 20.49
N VAL A 309 -1.24 -13.92 21.10
CA VAL A 309 -1.10 -15.23 20.44
C VAL A 309 -2.48 -15.87 20.23
N SER A 310 -3.35 -15.80 21.23
CA SER A 310 -4.72 -16.30 21.16
C SER A 310 -5.52 -15.61 20.05
N VAL A 311 -5.37 -14.29 19.91
CA VAL A 311 -6.00 -13.52 18.83
C VAL A 311 -5.35 -13.86 17.47
N ALA A 312 -4.02 -13.90 17.39
CA ALA A 312 -3.32 -14.19 16.14
C ALA A 312 -3.61 -15.59 15.58
N ARG A 313 -3.91 -16.57 16.46
CA ARG A 313 -4.26 -17.95 16.09
C ARG A 313 -5.76 -18.21 16.01
N GLY A 314 -6.58 -17.48 16.75
CA GLY A 314 -8.03 -17.69 16.82
C GLY A 314 -8.78 -17.24 15.58
N ILE A 315 -8.11 -16.50 14.68
CA ILE A 315 -8.74 -15.90 13.49
C ILE A 315 -7.98 -16.32 12.24
N ASP A 316 -8.73 -16.93 11.34
CA ASP A 316 -8.29 -17.33 10.02
C ASP A 316 -8.79 -16.33 8.97
N GLY A 317 -7.86 -15.78 8.20
CA GLY A 317 -8.19 -14.85 7.13
C GLY A 317 -6.98 -14.13 6.56
N PRO A 318 -7.17 -13.40 5.45
CA PRO A 318 -6.11 -12.77 4.69
C PRO A 318 -5.63 -11.44 5.27
N PHE A 319 -5.52 -11.33 6.60
CA PHE A 319 -5.07 -10.12 7.31
C PHE A 319 -3.64 -10.24 7.85
N LYS A 320 -2.96 -11.35 7.57
CA LYS A 320 -1.57 -11.62 7.96
C LYS A 320 -0.85 -12.32 6.81
N PHE A 321 0.43 -12.08 6.64
CA PHE A 321 1.20 -12.85 5.66
C PHE A 321 1.57 -14.22 6.24
N VAL A 322 1.52 -15.24 5.39
CA VAL A 322 1.79 -16.63 5.74
C VAL A 322 2.88 -17.16 4.82
N PHE A 323 3.97 -17.61 5.42
CA PHE A 323 5.14 -18.13 4.71
C PHE A 323 5.42 -19.54 5.16
N TYR A 324 5.63 -20.43 4.20
CA TYR A 324 6.03 -21.79 4.52
C TYR A 324 7.48 -21.85 4.98
N ARG A 325 7.69 -22.61 6.06
CA ARG A 325 9.01 -23.03 6.48
C ARG A 325 9.42 -24.29 5.69
N PRO A 326 10.73 -24.46 5.45
CA PRO A 326 11.29 -25.71 4.96
C PRO A 326 10.82 -26.89 5.81
N ARG A 327 10.54 -28.03 5.17
CA ARG A 327 10.20 -29.26 5.88
C ARG A 327 11.43 -29.77 6.64
N THR A 328 11.20 -30.20 7.89
CA THR A 328 12.26 -30.78 8.72
C THR A 328 12.64 -32.20 8.27
N ARG A 329 11.72 -32.90 7.60
CA ARG A 329 11.91 -34.23 6.98
C ARG A 329 10.98 -34.35 5.77
N LEU A 330 11.35 -35.14 4.76
CA LEU A 330 10.43 -35.48 3.65
C LEU A 330 9.15 -36.10 4.24
N GLY A 331 7.98 -35.59 3.84
CA GLY A 331 6.67 -36.01 4.37
C GLY A 331 6.23 -35.36 5.69
N ALA A 332 7.07 -34.52 6.33
CA ALA A 332 6.67 -33.78 7.52
C ALA A 332 5.65 -32.67 7.21
N THR A 333 4.77 -32.38 8.17
CA THR A 333 3.83 -31.26 8.09
C THR A 333 4.60 -29.94 7.97
N ARG A 334 4.22 -29.13 6.98
CA ARG A 334 4.91 -27.88 6.66
C ARG A 334 4.49 -26.82 7.69
N LYS A 335 5.42 -26.40 8.54
CA LYS A 335 5.18 -25.32 9.49
C LYS A 335 5.06 -23.99 8.76
N MET A 336 4.24 -23.09 9.29
CA MET A 336 4.05 -21.75 8.74
C MET A 336 4.61 -20.72 9.70
N SER A 337 5.25 -19.70 9.15
CA SER A 337 5.53 -18.45 9.85
C SER A 337 4.50 -17.40 9.45
N MET A 338 4.13 -16.55 10.39
CA MET A 338 3.17 -15.47 10.18
C MET A 338 3.86 -14.13 10.38
N LEU A 339 3.49 -13.14 9.58
CA LEU A 339 3.92 -11.75 9.74
C LEU A 339 2.66 -10.86 9.81
N GLY A 340 2.61 -10.01 10.84
CA GLY A 340 1.49 -9.11 11.08
C GLY A 340 1.41 -8.00 10.03
N LEU A 341 0.19 -7.65 9.63
CA LEU A 341 -0.03 -6.53 8.70
C LEU A 341 0.14 -5.17 9.38
N GLY A 342 -0.20 -5.06 10.67
CA GLY A 342 -0.15 -3.81 11.43
C GLY A 342 1.22 -3.15 11.39
N ASP A 343 2.25 -3.87 11.85
CA ASP A 343 3.63 -3.38 11.94
C ASP A 343 4.16 -2.93 10.57
N LEU A 344 3.80 -3.69 9.53
CA LEU A 344 4.15 -3.38 8.14
C LEU A 344 3.51 -2.06 7.69
N VAL A 345 2.22 -1.85 7.98
CA VAL A 345 1.51 -0.62 7.61
C VAL A 345 2.08 0.58 8.36
N ILE A 346 2.33 0.47 9.67
CA ILE A 346 2.90 1.55 10.48
C ILE A 346 4.28 1.97 9.95
N LEU A 347 5.14 1.00 9.62
CA LEU A 347 6.42 1.26 8.98
C LEU A 347 6.23 1.97 7.62
N GLY A 348 5.26 1.53 6.83
CA GLY A 348 4.90 2.16 5.56
C GLY A 348 4.42 3.61 5.71
N LEU A 349 3.66 3.93 6.76
CA LEU A 349 3.21 5.30 7.06
C LEU A 349 4.40 6.21 7.37
N PHE A 350 5.37 5.72 8.15
CA PHE A 350 6.59 6.47 8.46
C PHE A 350 7.43 6.73 7.19
N VAL A 351 7.65 5.71 6.35
CA VAL A 351 8.36 5.86 5.07
C VAL A 351 7.63 6.84 4.15
N THR A 352 6.30 6.80 4.12
CA THR A 352 5.49 7.75 3.34
C THR A 352 5.68 9.19 3.82
N LEU A 353 5.75 9.41 5.14
CA LEU A 353 6.02 10.73 5.71
C LEU A 353 7.39 11.25 5.26
N MET A 354 8.44 10.42 5.33
CA MET A 354 9.79 10.77 4.85
C MET A 354 9.77 11.12 3.36
N LEU A 355 9.16 10.29 2.51
CA LEU A 355 9.05 10.56 1.08
C LEU A 355 8.30 11.87 0.80
N ARG A 356 7.25 12.20 1.57
CA ARG A 356 6.52 13.47 1.43
C ARG A 356 7.38 14.65 1.84
N PHE A 357 8.16 14.51 2.90
CA PHE A 357 9.08 15.53 3.40
C PHE A 357 10.18 15.83 2.39
N ASP A 358 10.83 14.81 1.84
CA ASP A 358 11.86 14.96 0.81
C ASP A 358 11.31 15.64 -0.45
N ASN A 359 10.10 15.25 -0.88
CA ASN A 359 9.43 15.90 -2.01
C ASN A 359 9.12 17.37 -1.72
N ARG A 360 8.72 17.73 -0.49
CA ARG A 360 8.48 19.12 -0.09
C ARG A 360 9.78 19.94 -0.10
N ARG A 361 10.87 19.40 0.45
CA ARG A 361 12.19 20.05 0.44
C ARG A 361 12.72 20.25 -0.98
N ALA A 362 12.63 19.22 -1.82
CA ALA A 362 13.07 19.30 -3.22
C ALA A 362 12.30 20.37 -4.03
N LEU A 363 11.04 20.64 -3.68
CA LEU A 363 10.26 21.73 -4.28
C LEU A 363 10.65 23.10 -3.73
N ALA A 364 11.02 23.20 -2.45
CA ALA A 364 11.44 24.45 -1.82
C ALA A 364 12.78 24.96 -2.34
N ASP A 365 13.76 24.09 -2.56
CA ASP A 365 15.11 24.48 -3.00
C ASP A 365 15.16 24.99 -4.47
N LYS A 366 14.23 24.57 -5.34
CA LYS A 366 14.21 24.93 -6.77
C LYS A 366 12.78 25.15 -7.31
N PRO A 367 12.16 26.33 -7.11
CA PRO A 367 10.79 26.62 -7.55
C PRO A 367 10.61 26.62 -9.08
N SER A 368 11.69 26.84 -9.86
CA SER A 368 11.63 26.94 -11.33
C SER A 368 11.68 25.61 -12.08
N LYS A 369 11.85 24.47 -11.38
CA LYS A 369 11.86 23.15 -12.03
C LYS A 369 10.96 22.17 -11.28
N MET A 370 9.67 22.20 -11.64
CA MET A 370 8.75 21.07 -11.46
C MET A 370 9.34 19.74 -12.03
N GLN A 371 10.38 19.84 -12.89
CA GLN A 371 11.24 18.75 -13.38
C GLN A 371 12.19 18.12 -12.31
N ALA A 372 12.59 18.83 -11.26
CA ALA A 372 13.53 18.32 -10.24
C ALA A 372 12.87 17.32 -9.26
N ALA A 373 11.64 17.60 -8.82
CA ALA A 373 10.84 16.63 -8.05
C ALA A 373 10.51 15.36 -8.86
N SER A 374 10.38 15.50 -10.18
CA SER A 374 10.25 14.37 -11.12
C SER A 374 11.53 13.54 -11.26
N GLN A 375 12.71 14.18 -11.21
CA GLN A 375 14.01 13.50 -11.21
C GLN A 375 14.28 12.73 -9.90
N ASN A 376 13.91 13.28 -8.74
CA ASN A 376 14.04 12.56 -7.45
C ASN A 376 13.03 11.42 -7.29
N PHE A 377 11.79 11.60 -7.78
CA PHE A 377 10.86 10.48 -7.93
C PHE A 377 11.35 9.47 -8.98
N ARG A 378 12.15 9.88 -9.97
CA ARG A 378 12.80 8.96 -10.94
C ARG A 378 13.95 8.19 -10.32
N SER A 379 14.77 8.79 -9.46
CA SER A 379 15.86 8.08 -8.78
C SER A 379 15.35 7.06 -7.76
N GLY A 380 14.32 7.37 -6.96
CA GLY A 380 13.77 6.43 -5.97
C GLY A 380 13.23 5.12 -6.59
N TRP A 381 12.52 5.23 -7.71
CA TRP A 381 12.05 4.07 -8.47
C TRP A 381 13.15 3.30 -9.21
N MET A 382 14.22 3.98 -9.62
CA MET A 382 15.40 3.37 -10.25
C MET A 382 16.27 2.61 -9.23
N ARG A 383 16.11 2.93 -7.94
CA ARG A 383 16.77 2.24 -6.82
C ARG A 383 16.02 0.99 -6.35
N LEU A 384 14.76 0.75 -6.75
CA LEU A 384 14.01 -0.46 -6.38
C LEU A 384 14.71 -1.76 -6.81
N PRO A 385 15.26 -1.89 -8.04
CA PRO A 385 16.03 -3.06 -8.44
C PRO A 385 17.33 -3.18 -7.65
N ILE A 386 17.97 -2.07 -7.27
CA ILE A 386 19.19 -2.05 -6.44
C ILE A 386 18.87 -2.49 -5.01
N TYR A 387 17.72 -2.07 -4.48
CA TYR A 387 17.21 -2.50 -3.19
C TYR A 387 16.88 -4.00 -3.19
N ILE A 388 16.19 -4.47 -4.24
CA ILE A 388 15.90 -5.90 -4.44
C ILE A 388 17.21 -6.68 -4.59
N ASP A 389 18.16 -6.22 -5.41
CA ASP A 389 19.50 -6.80 -5.57
C ASP A 389 20.29 -6.78 -4.25
N GLY A 390 20.19 -5.71 -3.46
CA GLY A 390 20.79 -5.60 -2.12
C GLY A 390 20.20 -6.60 -1.13
N VAL A 391 18.88 -6.78 -1.13
CA VAL A 391 18.20 -7.82 -0.32
C VAL A 391 18.57 -9.22 -0.81
N TYR A 392 18.68 -9.45 -2.13
CA TYR A 392 19.13 -10.73 -2.69
C TYR A 392 20.60 -11.03 -2.37
N ARG A 393 21.50 -10.04 -2.47
CA ARG A 393 22.91 -10.16 -2.09
C ARG A 393 23.07 -10.36 -0.60
N MET A 394 22.29 -9.67 0.21
CA MET A 394 22.24 -9.85 1.66
C MET A 394 21.73 -11.25 2.04
N ALA A 395 20.70 -11.74 1.35
CA ALA A 395 20.22 -13.11 1.50
C ALA A 395 21.27 -14.13 1.07
N ALA A 396 21.96 -13.89 -0.05
CA ALA A 396 23.05 -14.72 -0.53
C ALA A 396 24.23 -14.72 0.45
N ASP A 397 24.64 -13.57 0.98
CA ASP A 397 25.70 -13.43 1.97
C ASP A 397 25.32 -14.04 3.33
N PHE A 398 24.05 -13.95 3.75
CA PHE A 398 23.56 -14.65 4.93
C PHE A 398 23.57 -16.17 4.75
N LEU A 399 23.20 -16.64 3.55
CA LEU A 399 23.25 -18.06 3.16
C LEU A 399 24.68 -18.60 3.07
N ILE A 400 25.65 -17.76 2.65
CA ILE A 400 27.04 -18.14 2.40
C ILE A 400 27.92 -17.96 3.65
N ASN A 401 27.84 -16.81 4.33
CA ASN A 401 28.77 -16.41 5.40
C ASN A 401 28.24 -16.58 6.84
N LYS A 402 26.96 -16.96 7.03
CA LYS A 402 26.32 -17.18 8.35
C LYS A 402 26.56 -16.07 9.40
N SER A 403 26.82 -14.82 8.98
CA SER A 403 27.14 -13.73 9.91
C SER A 403 25.92 -12.79 10.09
N PRO A 404 25.47 -12.52 11.32
CA PRO A 404 24.27 -11.71 11.60
C PRO A 404 24.50 -10.18 11.58
N VAL A 405 25.72 -9.72 11.27
CA VAL A 405 26.17 -8.35 11.60
C VAL A 405 25.90 -7.32 10.49
N ALA A 406 25.52 -7.75 9.28
CA ALA A 406 25.30 -6.84 8.14
C ALA A 406 23.91 -6.16 8.13
N PHE A 407 23.09 -6.38 9.15
CA PHE A 407 21.67 -6.00 9.16
C PHE A 407 21.41 -4.49 9.32
N PRO A 408 22.05 -3.73 10.23
CA PRO A 408 21.70 -2.32 10.43
C PRO A 408 22.34 -1.36 9.41
N LEU A 409 23.54 -1.69 8.90
CA LEU A 409 24.34 -0.78 8.09
C LEU A 409 23.88 -0.72 6.62
N LEU A 410 23.43 -1.84 6.03
CA LEU A 410 22.98 -1.88 4.63
C LEU A 410 21.58 -1.27 4.45
N GLN A 411 20.72 -1.42 5.46
CA GLN A 411 19.37 -0.86 5.46
C GLN A 411 19.40 0.68 5.53
N PHE A 412 20.38 1.24 6.27
CA PHE A 412 20.67 2.68 6.25
C PHE A 412 21.28 3.13 4.92
N TYR A 413 22.22 2.36 4.35
CA TYR A 413 22.90 2.70 3.10
C TYR A 413 22.00 2.65 1.84
N CYS A 414 20.97 1.79 1.82
CA CYS A 414 20.03 1.71 0.69
C CYS A 414 18.83 2.66 0.81
N MET A 415 18.56 3.20 2.01
CA MET A 415 17.51 4.22 2.22
C MET A 415 18.03 5.65 2.03
N CYS A 416 19.35 5.91 2.17
CA CYS A 416 20.02 7.11 1.67
C CYS A 416 20.23 7.06 0.14
#